data_AF-A0A3C1GDP9-F1
#
_entry.id   AF-A0A3C1GDP9-F1
#
_cell.length_a   1.000
_cell.length_b   1.000
_cell.length_c   1.000
_cell.angle_alpha   90.00
_cell.angle_beta   90.00
_cell.angle_gamma   90.00
#
_symmetry.space_group_name_H-M   'P 1'
#
loop_
_entity.id
_entity.type
_entity.pdbx_description
1 polymer ?
#
loop_
_entity_poly.entity_id
_entity_poly.type
_entity_poly.pdbx_seq_one_letter_code
_entity_poly.pdbx_strand_id
1 'polypeptide(L)'
;MSWSIGYDAHWGRDIGYGVPAWCDHPRCRREIDRGLSYVCGGEPKGGDRGCGLYFCGEHLAGCVVSLCSRCRYHKPPFEPKAEHPRWLHHKATDDSWAAWRAEQAEACRA
;
A
#
# COMPACT_ATOMS: atom_id res chain seq x y z
N MET A 1 9.67 17.53 5.56
CA MET A 1 9.59 16.24 6.28
C MET A 1 8.97 15.24 5.32
N SER A 2 9.77 14.36 4.73
CA SER A 2 9.25 13.30 3.85
C SER A 2 8.70 12.16 4.72
N TRP A 3 7.47 11.73 4.47
CA TRP A 3 6.95 10.50 5.06
C TRP A 3 7.70 9.32 4.42
N SER A 4 8.67 8.75 5.13
CA SER A 4 9.61 7.78 4.55
C SER A 4 8.96 6.42 4.32
N ILE A 5 8.69 5.66 5.38
CA ILE A 5 8.04 4.33 5.33
C ILE A 5 7.25 4.16 6.63
N GLY A 6 6.04 3.63 6.55
CA GLY A 6 5.20 3.21 7.67
C GLY A 6 4.63 1.81 7.45
N TYR A 7 3.99 1.24 8.47
CA TYR A 7 3.35 -0.08 8.37
C TYR A 7 1.84 0.04 8.60
N ASP A 8 1.06 -0.49 7.66
CA ASP A 8 -0.39 -0.59 7.79
C ASP A 8 -0.76 -1.96 8.38
N ALA A 9 -1.11 -1.97 9.67
CA ALA A 9 -1.57 -3.18 10.34
C ALA A 9 -2.94 -3.68 9.86
N HIS A 10 -3.76 -2.84 9.22
CA HIS A 10 -5.07 -3.27 8.72
C HIS A 10 -4.92 -4.21 7.51
N TRP A 11 -4.03 -3.87 6.59
CA TRP A 11 -3.73 -4.67 5.39
C TRP A 11 -2.45 -5.51 5.50
N GLY A 12 -1.69 -5.36 6.58
CA GLY A 12 -0.46 -6.11 6.83
C GLY A 12 0.67 -5.79 5.86
N ARG A 13 0.88 -4.52 5.51
CA ARG A 13 1.83 -4.12 4.46
C ARG A 13 2.53 -2.80 4.73
N ASP A 14 3.72 -2.67 4.16
CA ASP A 14 4.50 -1.43 4.20
C ASP A 14 3.84 -0.37 3.30
N ILE A 15 3.77 0.87 3.78
CA ILE A 15 3.17 2.03 3.12
C ILE A 15 4.16 3.21 3.14
N GLY A 16 4.13 4.11 2.16
CA GLY A 16 5.11 5.19 2.11
C GLY A 16 5.42 5.67 0.70
N TYR A 17 5.96 6.88 0.61
CA TYR A 17 6.51 7.39 -0.64
C TYR A 17 7.78 6.59 -0.97
N GLY A 18 7.77 5.89 -2.11
CA GLY A 18 8.89 5.04 -2.52
C GLY A 18 8.75 3.55 -2.19
N VAL A 19 7.62 3.13 -1.61
CA VAL A 19 7.25 1.70 -1.53
C VAL A 19 6.53 1.33 -2.84
N PRO A 20 7.19 0.68 -3.82
CA PRO A 20 6.57 0.36 -5.09
C PRO A 20 5.49 -0.69 -4.87
N ALA A 21 4.36 -0.51 -5.56
CA ALA A 21 3.20 -1.37 -5.47
C ALA A 21 2.49 -1.48 -6.82
N TRP A 22 1.69 -2.53 -6.97
CA TRP A 22 0.71 -2.61 -8.04
C TRP A 22 -0.56 -1.90 -7.62
N CYS A 23 -1.22 -1.24 -8.57
CA CYS A 23 -2.58 -0.74 -8.34
C CYS A 23 -3.49 -1.90 -7.89
N ASP A 24 -4.15 -1.74 -6.73
CA ASP A 24 -5.01 -2.75 -6.09
C ASP A 24 -6.30 -3.07 -6.89
N HIS A 25 -6.51 -2.44 -8.05
CA HIS A 25 -7.59 -2.83 -8.95
C HIS A 25 -7.28 -4.18 -9.62
N PRO A 26 -8.17 -5.19 -9.56
CA PRO A 26 -7.85 -6.59 -9.91
C PRO A 26 -7.31 -6.75 -11.33
N ARG A 27 -7.81 -5.96 -12.28
CA ARG A 27 -7.40 -5.99 -13.70
C ARG A 27 -6.30 -5.00 -14.06
N CYS A 28 -5.83 -4.19 -13.11
CA CYS A 28 -4.75 -3.24 -13.36
C CYS A 28 -3.39 -3.85 -13.00
N ARG A 29 -2.36 -3.47 -13.76
CA ARG A 29 -0.94 -3.79 -13.52
C ARG A 29 -0.08 -2.53 -13.58
N ARG A 30 -0.67 -1.36 -13.32
CA ARG A 30 0.08 -0.11 -13.27
C ARG A 30 0.92 -0.09 -12.00
N GLU A 31 2.20 0.16 -12.17
CA GLU A 31 3.11 0.42 -11.06
C GLU A 31 2.80 1.80 -10.47
N ILE A 32 2.72 1.85 -9.15
CA ILE A 32 2.48 3.04 -8.33
C ILE A 32 3.38 2.96 -7.11
N ASP A 33 3.34 3.98 -6.26
CA ASP A 33 3.84 3.89 -4.88
C ASP A 33 2.67 3.89 -3.89
N ARG A 34 2.93 3.44 -2.65
CA ARG A 34 1.96 3.50 -1.55
C ARG A 34 1.98 4.85 -0.82
N GLY A 35 2.21 5.93 -1.56
CA GLY A 35 2.07 7.31 -1.11
C GLY A 35 0.62 7.78 -1.06
N LEU A 36 0.39 8.93 -0.42
CA LEU A 36 -0.96 9.51 -0.26
C LEU A 36 -1.63 9.87 -1.59
N SER A 37 -0.86 10.12 -2.65
CA SER A 37 -1.39 10.44 -3.97
C SER A 37 -2.20 9.29 -4.58
N TYR A 38 -1.98 8.06 -4.12
CA TYR A 38 -2.64 6.85 -4.63
C TYR A 38 -3.60 6.22 -3.61
N VAL A 39 -3.71 6.74 -2.39
CA VAL A 39 -4.56 6.13 -1.36
C VAL A 39 -6.04 6.43 -1.57
N CYS A 40 -6.87 5.39 -1.53
CA CYS A 40 -8.32 5.53 -1.50
C CYS A 40 -8.74 6.07 -0.14
N GLY A 41 -9.28 7.29 -0.10
CA GLY A 41 -9.68 7.99 1.12
C GLY A 41 -8.86 9.26 1.40
N GLY A 42 -7.76 9.49 0.67
CA GLY A 42 -6.90 10.67 0.86
C GLY A 42 -5.99 10.63 2.10
N GLU A 43 -6.19 9.64 2.97
CA GLU A 43 -5.42 9.44 4.20
C GLU A 43 -4.98 7.97 4.34
N PRO A 44 -3.88 7.70 5.07
CA PRO A 44 -3.49 6.32 5.40
C PRO A 44 -4.65 5.57 6.05
N LYS A 45 -4.79 4.27 5.76
CA LYS A 45 -5.90 3.42 6.24
C LYS A 45 -7.30 3.79 5.69
N GLY A 46 -7.41 4.84 4.87
CA GLY A 46 -8.63 5.18 4.14
C GLY A 46 -9.54 6.21 4.80
N GLY A 47 -9.19 6.73 5.99
CA GLY A 47 -10.03 7.70 6.71
C GLY A 47 -11.46 7.20 6.87
N ASP A 48 -12.43 8.12 6.79
CA ASP A 48 -13.85 7.80 7.02
C ASP A 48 -14.55 7.16 5.81
N ARG A 49 -14.04 7.38 4.59
CA ARG A 49 -14.76 7.03 3.34
C ARG A 49 -14.02 6.06 2.43
N GLY A 50 -12.72 5.90 2.62
CA GLY A 50 -11.86 5.05 1.82
C GLY A 50 -11.60 3.70 2.48
N CYS A 51 -11.01 2.79 1.70
CA CYS A 51 -10.62 1.46 2.19
C CYS A 51 -9.14 1.37 2.58
N GLY A 52 -8.35 2.43 2.37
CA GLY A 52 -6.90 2.39 2.63
C GLY A 52 -6.09 1.59 1.60
N LEU A 53 -6.73 1.15 0.51
CA LEU A 53 -6.04 0.53 -0.63
C LEU A 53 -5.47 1.59 -1.59
N TYR A 54 -4.50 1.17 -2.42
CA TYR A 54 -3.78 2.07 -3.32
C TYR A 54 -4.13 1.83 -4.78
N PHE A 55 -4.51 2.89 -5.49
CA PHE A 55 -4.99 2.83 -6.86
C PHE A 55 -4.32 3.91 -7.72
N CYS A 56 -4.07 3.59 -9.00
CA CYS A 56 -3.60 4.61 -9.94
C CYS A 56 -4.67 5.68 -10.18
N GLY A 57 -4.26 6.83 -10.74
CA GLY A 57 -5.17 7.95 -11.00
C GLY A 57 -6.37 7.63 -11.92
N GLU A 58 -6.30 6.56 -12.72
CA GLU A 58 -7.43 6.10 -13.54
C GLU A 58 -8.51 5.38 -12.71
N HIS A 59 -8.13 4.75 -11.59
CA HIS A 59 -9.02 3.99 -10.70
C HIS A 59 -9.38 4.77 -9.43
N LEU A 60 -8.86 5.98 -9.28
CA LEU A 60 -9.28 6.96 -8.28
C LEU A 60 -10.18 8.01 -8.93
N ALA A 61 -11.31 8.30 -8.29
CA ALA A 61 -12.21 9.35 -8.72
C ALA A 61 -12.74 10.13 -7.52
N GLY A 62 -12.85 11.45 -7.66
CA GLY A 62 -13.44 12.35 -6.67
C GLY A 62 -12.78 13.72 -6.68
N CYS A 63 -13.55 14.76 -6.34
CA CYS A 63 -13.06 16.15 -6.31
C CYS A 63 -12.58 16.56 -4.92
N VAL A 64 -13.15 16.00 -3.85
CA VAL A 64 -12.81 16.32 -2.45
C VAL A 64 -11.97 15.22 -1.83
N VAL A 65 -12.30 13.95 -2.12
CA VAL A 65 -11.56 12.78 -1.65
C VAL A 65 -11.45 11.80 -2.82
N SER A 66 -10.23 11.34 -3.10
CA SER A 66 -9.96 10.31 -4.11
C SER A 66 -10.46 8.96 -3.61
N LEU A 67 -11.50 8.42 -4.23
CA LEU A 67 -12.09 7.12 -3.87
C LEU A 67 -11.98 6.12 -5.02
N CYS A 68 -11.81 4.86 -4.68
CA CYS A 68 -11.96 3.77 -5.64
C CYS A 68 -13.43 3.54 -5.99
N SER A 69 -13.67 2.83 -7.09
CA SER A 69 -15.03 2.50 -7.54
C SER A 69 -15.87 1.80 -6.46
N ARG A 70 -15.29 0.88 -5.68
CA ARG A 70 -16.04 0.16 -4.63
C ARG A 70 -16.46 1.05 -3.47
N CYS A 71 -15.55 1.86 -2.94
CA CYS A 71 -15.86 2.82 -1.88
C CYS A 71 -16.91 3.85 -2.33
N ARG A 72 -16.83 4.32 -3.58
CA ARG A 72 -17.83 5.24 -4.16
C ARG A 72 -19.24 4.66 -4.20
N TYR A 73 -19.37 3.34 -4.37
CA TYR A 73 -20.65 2.63 -4.41
C TYR A 73 -20.96 1.86 -3.11
N HIS A 74 -20.27 2.15 -2.00
CA HIS A 74 -20.43 1.47 -0.71
C HIS A 74 -20.37 -0.06 -0.81
N LYS A 75 -19.50 -0.57 -1.67
CA LYS A 75 -19.23 -2.00 -1.81
C LYS A 75 -18.04 -2.40 -0.93
N PRO A 76 -17.92 -3.69 -0.55
CA PRO A 76 -16.74 -4.20 0.14
C PRO A 76 -15.46 -3.83 -0.61
N PRO A 77 -14.30 -3.65 0.04
CA PRO A 77 -13.04 -3.35 -0.63
C PRO A 77 -12.61 -4.43 -1.64
N PHE A 78 -11.60 -4.12 -2.45
CA PHE A 78 -10.90 -5.15 -3.22
C PHE A 78 -9.98 -5.96 -2.31
N GLU A 79 -9.52 -7.11 -2.79
CA GLU A 79 -8.40 -7.79 -2.15
C GLU A 79 -7.10 -7.07 -2.50
N PRO A 80 -6.23 -6.81 -1.50
CA PRO A 80 -4.94 -6.19 -1.76
C PRO A 80 -4.10 -7.09 -2.66
N LYS A 81 -3.41 -6.48 -3.63
CA LYS A 81 -2.50 -7.25 -4.49
C LYS A 81 -1.23 -7.63 -3.75
N ALA A 82 -0.60 -8.69 -4.27
CA ALA A 82 0.72 -9.11 -3.85
C ALA A 82 1.73 -7.96 -3.89
N GLU A 83 2.71 -8.04 -2.99
CA GLU A 83 3.82 -7.11 -2.90
C GLU A 83 4.59 -7.00 -4.22
N HIS A 84 5.09 -5.79 -4.51
CA HIS A 84 5.86 -5.58 -5.72
C HIS A 84 7.22 -6.30 -5.62
N PRO A 85 7.67 -7.03 -6.66
CA PRO A 85 8.93 -7.78 -6.61
C PRO A 85 10.14 -6.92 -6.25
N ARG A 86 10.17 -5.66 -6.71
CA ARG A 86 11.22 -4.70 -6.35
C ARG A 86 11.24 -4.40 -4.86
N TRP A 87 10.07 -4.32 -4.22
CA TRP A 87 9.97 -4.09 -2.78
C TRP A 87 10.46 -5.30 -1.99
N LEU A 88 10.03 -6.50 -2.39
CA LEU A 88 10.51 -7.75 -1.79
C LEU A 88 12.03 -7.89 -1.90
N HIS A 89 12.60 -7.58 -3.07
CA HIS A 89 14.04 -7.61 -3.29
C HIS A 89 14.76 -6.59 -2.39
N HIS A 90 14.26 -5.35 -2.33
CA HIS A 90 14.83 -4.33 -1.45
C HIS A 90 14.86 -4.76 0.01
N LYS A 91 13.74 -5.29 0.54
CA LYS A 91 13.71 -5.81 1.93
C LYS A 91 14.65 -7.00 2.15
N ALA A 92 14.91 -7.80 1.12
CA ALA A 92 15.81 -8.95 1.20
C ALA A 92 17.29 -8.56 1.18
N THR A 93 17.68 -7.54 0.41
CA THR A 93 19.09 -7.25 0.12
C THR A 93 19.63 -5.99 0.78
N ASP A 94 18.77 -5.01 1.07
CA ASP A 94 19.21 -3.69 1.54
C ASP A 94 19.67 -3.74 3.00
N ASP A 95 20.79 -3.09 3.31
CA ASP A 95 21.37 -3.07 4.65
C ASP A 95 20.48 -2.36 5.67
N SER A 96 19.67 -1.38 5.24
CA SER A 96 18.72 -0.70 6.13
C SER A 96 17.64 -1.63 6.70
N TRP A 97 17.41 -2.77 6.05
CA TRP A 97 16.45 -3.80 6.47
C TRP A 97 17.11 -4.99 7.20
N ALA A 98 18.42 -4.93 7.49
CA ALA A 98 19.14 -6.03 8.13
C ALA A 98 18.57 -6.38 9.52
N ALA A 99 18.21 -5.38 10.32
CA ALA A 99 17.60 -5.57 11.63
C ALA A 99 16.25 -6.31 11.53
N TRP A 100 15.37 -5.85 10.65
CA TRP A 100 14.08 -6.50 10.39
C TRP A 100 14.26 -7.96 9.96
N ARG A 101 15.22 -8.26 9.07
CA ARG A 101 15.51 -9.65 8.66
C ARG A 101 15.96 -10.52 9.83
N ALA A 102 16.78 -9.99 10.73
CA ALA A 102 17.23 -10.71 11.92
C ALA A 102 16.07 -11.07 12.85
N GLU A 103 15.15 -10.13 13.08
CA GLU A 103 13.93 -10.33 13.88
C GLU A 103 13.02 -11.41 13.25
N GLN A 104 12.79 -11.36 11.93
CA GLN A 104 12.00 -12.40 11.25
C GLN A 104 12.65 -13.78 11.34
N ALA A 105 13.98 -13.85 11.23
CA ALA A 105 14.72 -15.11 11.35
C ALA A 105 14.64 -15.67 12.78
N GLU A 106 14.57 -14.83 13.81
CA GLU A 106 14.35 -15.26 15.19
C GLU A 106 12.91 -15.74 15.40
N ALA A 107 11.91 -15.00 14.90
CA ALA A 107 10.51 -15.40 14.99
C ALA A 107 10.22 -16.75 14.32
N CYS A 108 10.92 -17.09 13.23
CA CYS A 108 10.79 -18.40 12.58
C CYS A 108 11.51 -19.54 13.32
N ARG A 109 12.45 -19.22 14.22
CA ARG A 109 13.16 -20.20 15.04
C ARG A 109 12.45 -20.52 16.37
N ALA A 110 11.48 -19.70 16.77
CA ALA A 110 10.66 -19.88 17.97
C ALA A 110 9.42 -20.74 17.69
#